data_AF-I4AKL2-F1
#
_entry.id   AF-I4AKL2-F1
#
_cell.length_a   1.000
_cell.length_b   1.000
_cell.length_c   1.000
_cell.angle_alpha   90.00
_cell.angle_beta   90.00
_cell.angle_gamma   90.00
#
_symmetry.space_group_name_H-M   'P 1'
#
loop_
_entity.id
_entity.type
_entity.pdbx_description
1 polymer ?
#
loop_
_entity_poly.entity_id
_entity_poly.type
_entity_poly.pdbx_seq_one_letter_code
_entity_poly.pdbx_strand_id
1 'polypeptide(L)'
;MDNKKKKSKSSNEDEILEILAKAELSTSQTLFLDEDSELISEDEIKKLIPNDADNPNDKYNIYYKGIQKLLKMLLPKGKENKEYTDLVREEVNTFLTRGKRKKNGVRGADARMGYYTDMEKAFKILSECVVSKATMIDVYNSFRDINKEMEANENSETNSNEE
;
A
#
# COMPACT_ATOMS: atom_id res chain seq x y z
N MET A 1 10.81 -6.63 -33.73
CA MET A 1 11.19 -7.84 -32.98
C MET A 1 11.04 -7.50 -31.50
N ASP A 2 9.82 -7.52 -30.95
CA ASP A 2 9.53 -6.80 -29.70
C ASP A 2 8.74 -7.65 -28.70
N ASN A 3 9.16 -8.92 -28.50
CA ASN A 3 8.46 -9.84 -27.61
C ASN A 3 9.29 -10.32 -26.40
N LYS A 4 10.43 -9.69 -26.10
CA LYS A 4 11.33 -10.14 -25.01
C LYS A 4 11.16 -9.37 -23.68
N LYS A 5 10.55 -8.17 -23.68
CA LYS A 5 10.36 -7.35 -22.45
C LYS A 5 9.10 -7.68 -21.63
N LYS A 6 8.06 -8.29 -22.22
CA LYS A 6 6.83 -8.65 -21.49
C LYS A 6 6.97 -9.89 -20.62
N LYS A 7 7.87 -10.82 -20.97
CA LYS A 7 7.97 -12.14 -20.31
C LYS A 7 8.72 -12.12 -18.97
N SER A 8 9.54 -11.11 -18.69
CA SER A 8 10.31 -11.02 -17.44
C SER A 8 9.57 -10.33 -16.29
N LYS A 9 8.57 -9.49 -16.57
CA LYS A 9 7.77 -8.82 -15.53
C LYS A 9 6.76 -9.77 -14.89
N SER A 10 6.11 -10.65 -15.66
CA SER A 10 5.11 -11.58 -15.09
C SER A 10 5.77 -12.61 -14.17
N SER A 11 6.96 -13.11 -14.49
CA SER A 11 7.66 -14.09 -13.65
C SER A 11 7.96 -13.55 -12.24
N ASN A 12 8.40 -12.31 -12.12
CA ASN A 12 8.64 -11.70 -10.81
C ASN A 12 7.34 -11.46 -10.02
N GLU A 13 6.23 -11.18 -10.72
CA GLU A 13 4.93 -10.99 -10.08
C GLU A 13 4.39 -12.29 -9.52
N ASP A 14 4.49 -13.39 -10.29
CA ASP A 14 4.09 -14.72 -9.86
C ASP A 14 4.92 -15.18 -8.65
N GLU A 15 6.24 -14.91 -8.66
CA GLU A 15 7.13 -15.17 -7.53
C GLU A 15 6.69 -14.40 -6.27
N ILE A 16 6.38 -13.10 -6.40
CA ILE A 16 5.89 -12.29 -5.27
C ILE A 16 4.57 -12.84 -4.73
N LEU A 17 3.63 -13.23 -5.60
CA LEU A 17 2.34 -13.79 -5.17
C LEU A 17 2.49 -15.12 -4.44
N GLU A 18 3.35 -16.02 -4.94
CA GLU A 18 3.64 -17.30 -4.28
C GLU A 18 4.27 -17.09 -2.89
N ILE A 19 5.18 -16.11 -2.81
CA ILE A 19 5.85 -15.66 -1.59
C ILE A 19 4.82 -15.12 -0.58
N LEU A 20 3.90 -14.25 -1.00
CA LEU A 20 2.84 -13.71 -0.12
C LEU A 20 1.84 -14.80 0.33
N ALA A 21 1.48 -15.75 -0.54
CA ALA A 21 0.56 -16.84 -0.19
C ALA A 21 1.11 -17.76 0.91
N LYS A 22 2.43 -17.99 0.91
CA LYS A 22 3.10 -18.75 1.98
C LYS A 22 3.03 -18.05 3.33
N ALA A 23 3.12 -16.71 3.34
CA ALA A 23 2.97 -15.91 4.55
C ALA A 23 1.54 -15.91 5.11
N GLU A 24 0.56 -16.05 4.24
CA GLU A 24 -0.84 -16.10 4.66
C GLU A 24 -1.17 -17.40 5.40
N LEU A 25 -0.64 -18.53 4.92
CA LEU A 25 -0.77 -19.82 5.58
C LEU A 25 -0.21 -19.80 7.01
N SER A 26 0.92 -19.13 7.26
CA SER A 26 1.49 -18.99 8.61
C SER A 26 0.70 -18.01 9.50
N THR A 27 0.01 -17.05 8.91
CA THR A 27 -0.75 -16.00 9.62
C THR A 27 -2.14 -16.47 10.06
N SER A 28 -2.76 -17.38 9.31
CA SER A 28 -4.07 -17.98 9.66
C SER A 28 -4.09 -18.60 11.07
N GLN A 29 -2.93 -18.99 11.59
CA GLN A 29 -2.78 -19.56 12.93
C GLN A 29 -2.66 -18.50 14.05
N THR A 30 -2.32 -17.25 13.72
CA THR A 30 -2.11 -16.14 14.67
C THR A 30 -3.34 -15.24 14.81
N LEU A 31 -4.29 -15.30 13.87
CA LEU A 31 -5.47 -14.43 13.82
C LEU A 31 -6.49 -14.66 14.95
N PHE A 32 -6.43 -15.81 15.65
CA PHE A 32 -7.34 -16.14 16.74
C PHE A 32 -6.91 -15.57 18.12
N LEU A 33 -5.81 -14.83 18.21
CA LEU A 33 -5.20 -14.45 19.49
C LEU A 33 -5.12 -12.93 19.76
N ASP A 34 -5.44 -12.06 18.79
CA ASP A 34 -5.54 -10.61 19.06
C ASP A 34 -6.99 -10.26 19.45
N GLU A 35 -7.34 -10.55 20.71
CA GLU A 35 -8.58 -10.08 21.39
C GLU A 35 -8.62 -8.55 21.58
N ASP A 36 -7.53 -7.84 21.25
CA ASP A 36 -7.34 -6.40 21.45
C ASP A 36 -7.55 -5.55 20.18
N SER A 37 -8.09 -6.12 19.08
CA SER A 37 -8.46 -5.29 17.93
C SER A 37 -9.67 -4.43 18.26
N GLU A 38 -9.43 -3.27 18.86
CA GLU A 38 -10.35 -2.14 18.85
C GLU A 38 -10.81 -1.93 17.40
N LEU A 39 -12.06 -2.30 17.12
CA LEU A 39 -12.74 -1.99 15.87
C LEU A 39 -12.76 -0.47 15.75
N ILE A 40 -11.85 0.07 14.95
CA ILE A 40 -11.85 1.49 14.63
C ILE A 40 -13.15 1.75 13.87
N SER A 41 -14.10 2.43 14.51
CA SER A 41 -15.41 2.70 13.92
C SER A 41 -15.26 3.68 12.75
N GLU A 42 -16.13 3.58 11.74
CA GLU A 42 -16.18 4.53 10.61
C GLU A 42 -16.22 6.00 11.06
N ASP A 43 -16.77 6.28 12.25
CA ASP A 43 -16.82 7.62 12.83
C ASP A 43 -15.50 8.08 13.44
N GLU A 44 -14.66 7.17 13.94
CA GLU A 44 -13.28 7.49 14.34
C GLU A 44 -12.38 7.68 13.11
N ILE A 45 -12.63 6.89 12.07
CA ILE A 45 -12.01 6.99 10.74
C ILE A 45 -12.30 8.36 10.11
N LYS A 46 -13.55 8.85 10.16
CA LYS A 46 -13.92 10.19 9.69
C LYS A 46 -13.34 11.33 10.53
N LYS A 47 -13.21 11.15 11.86
CA LYS A 47 -12.59 12.14 12.75
C LYS A 47 -11.07 12.30 12.52
N LEU A 48 -10.43 11.30 11.93
CA LEU A 48 -9.00 11.33 11.58
C LEU A 48 -8.71 12.04 10.25
N ILE A 49 -9.75 12.46 9.50
CA ILE A 49 -9.67 13.19 8.25
C ILE A 49 -9.97 14.68 8.58
N PRO A 50 -8.97 15.47 9.01
CA PRO A 50 -9.15 16.88 9.33
C PRO A 50 -9.50 17.72 8.09
N ASN A 51 -10.36 18.72 8.29
CA ASN A 51 -10.88 19.57 7.21
C ASN A 51 -9.82 20.47 6.53
N ASP A 52 -8.61 20.59 7.10
CA ASP A 52 -7.52 21.42 6.56
C ASP A 52 -6.40 20.54 5.96
N ALA A 53 -6.42 20.43 4.63
CA ALA A 53 -5.60 19.50 3.86
C ALA A 53 -4.08 19.77 3.88
N ASP A 54 -3.60 20.85 4.51
CA ASP A 54 -2.18 21.25 4.47
C ASP A 54 -1.51 21.48 5.82
N ASN A 55 -2.16 21.20 6.94
CA ASN A 55 -1.50 21.23 8.24
C ASN A 55 -0.51 20.03 8.35
N PRO A 56 0.79 20.25 8.59
CA PRO A 56 1.76 19.16 8.72
C PRO A 56 1.42 18.16 9.84
N ASN A 57 0.83 18.64 10.94
CA ASN A 57 0.45 17.78 12.06
C ASN A 57 -0.67 16.80 11.67
N ASP A 58 -1.56 17.26 10.81
CA ASP A 58 -2.71 16.49 10.34
C ASP A 58 -2.28 15.39 9.37
N LYS A 59 -1.40 15.71 8.41
CA LYS A 59 -0.76 14.71 7.54
C LYS A 59 0.01 13.66 8.34
N TYR A 60 0.75 14.10 9.36
CA TYR A 60 1.44 13.20 10.29
C TYR A 60 0.46 12.27 11.01
N ASN A 61 -0.65 12.83 11.54
CA ASN A 61 -1.67 12.05 12.23
C ASN A 61 -2.33 11.03 11.30
N ILE A 62 -2.72 11.41 10.08
CA ILE A 62 -3.32 10.49 9.11
C ILE A 62 -2.36 9.35 8.78
N TYR A 63 -1.08 9.66 8.56
CA TYR A 63 -0.09 8.64 8.25
C TYR A 63 0.11 7.67 9.42
N TYR A 64 0.43 8.17 10.61
CA TYR A 64 0.82 7.32 11.74
C TYR A 64 -0.38 6.68 12.47
N LYS A 65 -1.45 7.45 12.69
CA LYS A 65 -2.64 7.00 13.43
C LYS A 65 -3.71 6.36 12.52
N GLY A 66 -3.72 6.71 11.24
CA GLY A 66 -4.60 6.10 10.25
C GLY A 66 -3.90 4.98 9.49
N ILE A 67 -3.15 5.34 8.44
CA ILE A 67 -2.56 4.41 7.46
C ILE A 67 -1.69 3.35 8.15
N GLN A 68 -0.73 3.77 8.98
CA GLN A 68 0.19 2.84 9.63
C GLN A 68 -0.51 1.96 10.67
N LYS A 69 -1.53 2.47 11.36
CA LYS A 69 -2.34 1.67 12.30
C LYS A 69 -3.11 0.57 11.55
N LEU A 70 -3.77 0.92 10.45
CA LEU A 70 -4.50 -0.05 9.60
C LEU A 70 -3.56 -1.10 9.00
N LEU A 71 -2.38 -0.69 8.50
CA LEU A 71 -1.39 -1.64 8.00
C LEU A 71 -0.88 -2.60 9.07
N LYS A 72 -0.74 -2.16 10.33
CA LYS A 72 -0.35 -3.07 11.42
C LYS A 72 -1.45 -4.09 11.77
N MET A 73 -2.71 -3.77 11.48
CA MET A 73 -3.85 -4.66 11.70
C MET A 73 -3.99 -5.68 10.57
N LEU A 74 -3.77 -5.26 9.32
CA LEU A 74 -3.86 -6.11 8.14
C LEU A 74 -2.66 -7.04 7.95
N LEU A 75 -1.48 -6.62 8.40
CA LEU A 75 -0.24 -7.31 8.08
C LEU A 75 0.25 -8.18 9.26
N PRO A 76 0.76 -9.38 8.97
CA PRO A 76 1.29 -10.25 10.01
C PRO A 76 2.49 -9.63 10.72
N LYS A 77 2.55 -9.88 12.03
CA LYS A 77 3.69 -9.53 12.89
C LYS A 77 4.78 -10.61 12.73
N GLY A 78 6.01 -10.30 13.13
CA GLY A 78 7.13 -11.25 13.14
C GLY A 78 8.26 -10.91 12.17
N LYS A 79 9.46 -11.45 12.43
CA LYS A 79 10.65 -11.21 11.59
C LYS A 79 10.62 -12.06 10.33
N GLU A 80 10.09 -13.27 10.45
CA GLU A 80 9.82 -14.22 9.38
C GLU A 80 8.89 -13.62 8.33
N ASN A 81 7.97 -12.74 8.74
CA ASN A 81 7.03 -12.11 7.82
C ASN A 81 7.52 -10.77 7.24
N LYS A 82 8.70 -10.30 7.67
CA LYS A 82 9.17 -8.94 7.39
C LYS A 82 9.32 -8.68 5.90
N GLU A 83 9.87 -9.64 5.16
CA GLU A 83 10.06 -9.51 3.71
C GLU A 83 8.73 -9.29 2.98
N TYR A 84 7.71 -10.09 3.32
CA TYR A 84 6.35 -9.97 2.78
C TYR A 84 5.72 -8.62 3.14
N THR A 85 5.87 -8.23 4.41
CA THR A 85 5.32 -7.00 4.94
C THR A 85 5.94 -5.77 4.27
N ASP A 86 7.24 -5.84 3.98
CA ASP A 86 8.00 -4.77 3.33
C ASP A 86 7.59 -4.61 1.85
N LEU A 87 7.21 -5.68 1.16
CA LEU A 87 6.63 -5.62 -0.19
C LEU A 87 5.30 -4.85 -0.20
N VAL A 88 4.38 -5.19 0.70
CA VAL A 88 3.08 -4.49 0.77
C VAL A 88 3.26 -3.03 1.16
N ARG A 89 4.13 -2.76 2.13
CA ARG A 89 4.48 -1.38 2.51
C ARG A 89 5.14 -0.62 1.37
N GLU A 90 5.88 -1.27 0.48
CA GLU A 90 6.47 -0.60 -0.66
C GLU A 90 5.41 -0.12 -1.65
N GLU A 91 4.40 -0.93 -1.96
CA GLU A 91 3.31 -0.52 -2.86
C GLU A 91 2.49 0.64 -2.28
N VAL A 92 2.16 0.58 -0.98
CA VAL A 92 1.46 1.68 -0.31
C VAL A 92 2.29 2.97 -0.31
N ASN A 93 3.60 2.87 -0.04
CA ASN A 93 4.47 4.05 -0.06
C ASN A 93 4.68 4.59 -1.48
N THR A 94 4.71 3.71 -2.49
CA THR A 94 4.80 4.10 -3.90
C THR A 94 3.55 4.87 -4.31
N PHE A 95 2.37 4.40 -3.89
CA PHE A 95 1.11 5.12 -4.09
C PHE A 95 1.13 6.51 -3.43
N LEU A 96 1.51 6.58 -2.14
CA LEU A 96 1.59 7.84 -1.40
C LEU A 96 2.63 8.83 -1.94
N THR A 97 3.56 8.36 -2.76
CA THR A 97 4.59 9.18 -3.39
C THR A 97 4.39 9.33 -4.90
N ARG A 98 3.17 9.02 -5.39
CA ARG A 98 2.75 9.11 -6.80
C ARG A 98 3.69 8.35 -7.74
N GLY A 99 3.81 7.04 -7.53
CA GLY A 99 4.56 6.16 -8.42
C GLY A 99 6.08 6.13 -8.19
N LYS A 100 6.62 6.91 -7.24
CA LYS A 100 8.05 6.88 -6.93
C LYS A 100 8.41 5.58 -6.21
N ARG A 101 8.94 4.61 -6.94
CA ARG A 101 9.49 3.35 -6.40
C ARG A 101 10.93 3.53 -5.90
N LYS A 102 11.33 2.72 -4.92
CA LYS A 102 12.75 2.64 -4.51
C LYS A 102 13.65 2.24 -5.69
N LYS A 103 14.72 2.99 -5.89
CA LYS A 103 15.85 2.65 -6.76
C LYS A 103 17.09 2.51 -5.88
N ASN A 104 17.79 1.37 -5.96
CA ASN A 104 18.96 1.07 -5.13
C ASN A 104 18.71 1.28 -3.61
N GLY A 105 17.53 0.90 -3.13
CA GLY A 105 17.14 1.04 -1.73
C GLY A 105 16.61 2.42 -1.30
N VAL A 106 16.65 3.44 -2.18
CA VAL A 106 16.23 4.81 -1.86
C VAL A 106 15.09 5.25 -2.78
N ARG A 107 14.01 5.83 -2.22
CA ARG A 107 12.80 6.25 -2.96
C ARG A 107 12.88 7.65 -3.57
N GLY A 108 13.72 8.52 -2.99
CA GLY A 108 13.76 9.95 -3.37
C GLY A 108 12.48 10.72 -3.03
N ALA A 109 11.56 10.12 -2.27
CA ALA A 109 10.35 10.75 -1.74
C ALA A 109 9.95 10.11 -0.41
N ASP A 110 9.33 10.92 0.44
CA ASP A 110 8.84 10.52 1.75
C ASP A 110 7.32 10.40 1.71
N ALA A 111 6.79 9.20 1.99
CA ALA A 111 5.36 8.94 2.02
C ALA A 111 4.62 9.73 3.11
N ARG A 112 5.34 10.17 4.16
CA ARG A 112 4.80 11.04 5.23
C ARG A 112 4.56 12.47 4.75
N MET A 113 5.17 12.85 3.65
CA MET A 113 5.02 14.15 2.99
C MET A 113 4.15 14.06 1.74
N GLY A 114 3.41 12.96 1.57
CA GLY A 114 2.45 12.79 0.48
C GLY A 114 1.35 13.86 0.51
N TYR A 115 0.63 13.99 -0.61
CA TYR A 115 -0.51 14.88 -0.66
C TYR A 115 -1.64 14.32 0.20
N TYR A 116 -2.39 15.22 0.81
CA TYR A 116 -3.51 14.87 1.66
C TYR A 116 -4.54 13.99 0.92
N THR A 117 -4.86 14.36 -0.32
CA THR A 117 -5.78 13.59 -1.18
C THR A 117 -5.33 12.15 -1.38
N ASP A 118 -4.02 11.94 -1.49
CA ASP A 118 -3.43 10.62 -1.69
C ASP A 118 -3.46 9.85 -0.36
N MET A 119 -3.19 10.51 0.77
CA MET A 119 -3.31 9.90 2.10
C MET A 119 -4.74 9.50 2.44
N GLU A 120 -5.72 10.36 2.15
CA GLU A 120 -7.15 10.10 2.36
C GLU A 120 -7.60 8.89 1.52
N LYS A 121 -7.19 8.85 0.25
CA LYS A 121 -7.51 7.73 -0.64
C LYS A 121 -6.87 6.42 -0.19
N ALA A 122 -5.59 6.44 0.22
CA ALA A 122 -4.92 5.27 0.79
C ALA A 122 -5.62 4.77 2.05
N PHE A 123 -6.00 5.69 2.93
CA PHE A 123 -6.68 5.38 4.17
C PHE A 123 -8.06 4.75 3.93
N LYS A 124 -8.83 5.27 2.97
CA LYS A 124 -10.11 4.69 2.56
C LYS A 124 -9.95 3.25 2.05
N ILE A 125 -9.02 3.01 1.13
CA ILE A 125 -8.74 1.67 0.58
C ILE A 125 -8.38 0.70 1.72
N LEU A 126 -7.48 1.10 2.62
CA LEU A 126 -7.07 0.25 3.74
C LEU A 126 -8.21 -0.01 4.73
N SER A 127 -9.09 0.97 4.95
CA SER A 127 -10.26 0.80 5.80
C SER A 127 -11.25 -0.21 5.20
N GLU A 128 -11.50 -0.13 3.89
CA GLU A 128 -12.30 -1.12 3.16
C GLU A 128 -11.69 -2.52 3.22
N CYS A 129 -10.37 -2.64 3.12
CA CYS A 129 -9.65 -3.91 3.32
C CYS A 129 -9.85 -4.48 4.74
N VAL A 130 -9.81 -3.64 5.78
CA VAL A 130 -10.06 -4.09 7.16
C VAL A 130 -11.49 -4.60 7.32
N VAL A 131 -12.48 -3.82 6.85
CA VAL A 131 -13.90 -4.17 6.96
C VAL A 131 -14.22 -5.47 6.20
N SER A 132 -13.62 -5.65 5.02
CA SER A 132 -13.79 -6.85 4.20
C SER A 132 -12.97 -8.06 4.68
N LYS A 133 -12.15 -7.90 5.73
CA LYS A 133 -11.18 -8.93 6.18
C LYS A 133 -10.27 -9.39 5.05
N ALA A 134 -9.85 -8.43 4.22
CA ALA A 134 -8.99 -8.67 3.09
C ALA A 134 -7.65 -9.24 3.52
N THR A 135 -7.08 -10.08 2.66
CA THR A 135 -5.79 -10.71 2.87
C THR A 135 -4.66 -9.72 2.60
N MET A 136 -3.44 -10.04 3.04
CA MET A 136 -2.26 -9.24 2.69
C MET A 136 -2.05 -9.15 1.17
N ILE A 137 -2.40 -10.21 0.43
CA ILE A 137 -2.34 -10.25 -1.03
C ILE A 137 -3.33 -9.26 -1.65
N ASP A 138 -4.55 -9.19 -1.11
CA ASP A 138 -5.57 -8.26 -1.60
C ASP A 138 -5.12 -6.81 -1.43
N VAL A 139 -4.52 -6.48 -0.28
CA VAL A 139 -3.94 -5.15 -0.03
C VAL A 139 -2.83 -4.87 -1.03
N TYR A 140 -1.91 -5.82 -1.23
CA TYR A 140 -0.83 -5.68 -2.21
C TYR A 140 -1.35 -5.41 -3.62
N ASN A 141 -2.28 -6.24 -4.11
CA ASN A 141 -2.84 -6.13 -5.45
C ASN A 141 -3.60 -4.81 -5.64
N SER A 142 -4.37 -4.38 -4.63
CA SER A 142 -5.13 -3.12 -4.68
C SER A 142 -4.22 -1.92 -4.94
N PHE A 143 -3.11 -1.80 -4.21
CA PHE A 143 -2.16 -0.69 -4.42
C PHE A 143 -1.32 -0.87 -5.68
N ARG A 144 -0.92 -2.11 -6.00
CA ARG A 144 -0.13 -2.42 -7.21
C ARG A 144 -0.87 -2.02 -8.48
N ASP A 145 -2.15 -2.37 -8.59
CA ASP A 145 -2.93 -2.12 -9.80
C ASP A 145 -3.12 -0.62 -10.02
N ILE A 146 -3.40 0.13 -8.94
CA ILE A 146 -3.45 1.59 -8.99
C ILE A 146 -2.09 2.19 -9.40
N ASN A 147 -0.99 1.69 -8.87
CA ASN A 147 0.34 2.16 -9.24
C ASN A 147 0.65 1.86 -10.73
N LYS A 148 0.26 0.69 -11.23
CA LYS A 148 0.41 0.33 -12.65
C LYS A 148 -0.41 1.26 -13.56
N GLU A 149 -1.62 1.62 -13.15
CA GLU A 149 -2.44 2.59 -13.88
C GLU A 149 -1.80 4.00 -13.90
N MET A 150 -1.25 4.47 -12.78
CA MET A 150 -0.51 5.73 -12.74
C MET A 150 0.70 5.70 -13.68
N GLU A 151 1.50 4.64 -13.63
CA GLU A 151 2.66 4.45 -14.53
C GLU A 151 2.23 4.44 -16.00
N ALA A 152 1.11 3.80 -16.33
CA ALA A 152 0.60 3.75 -17.71
C ALA A 152 0.17 5.14 -18.22
N ASN A 153 -0.50 5.92 -17.38
CA ASN A 153 -0.96 7.26 -17.73
C ASN A 153 0.21 8.23 -17.95
N GLU A 154 1.22 8.22 -17.06
CA GLU A 154 2.42 9.04 -17.22
C GLU A 154 3.16 8.75 -18.54
N ASN A 155 3.27 7.48 -18.93
CA ASN A 155 3.94 7.09 -20.18
C ASN A 155 3.13 7.49 -21.44
N SER A 156 1.81 7.66 -21.32
CA SER A 156 0.96 8.10 -22.44
C SER A 156 1.06 9.62 -22.70
N GLU A 157 1.26 10.40 -21.63
CA GLU A 157 1.47 11.86 -21.70
C GLU A 157 2.85 12.21 -22.26
N THR A 158 3.88 11.40 -21.99
CA THR A 158 5.21 11.63 -22.57
C THR A 158 5.25 11.38 -24.08
N ASN A 159 4.46 10.44 -24.60
CA ASN A 159 4.46 10.11 -26.04
C ASN A 159 3.62 11.07 -26.89
N SER A 160 2.77 11.91 -26.28
CA SER A 160 1.94 12.90 -26.99
C SER A 160 2.57 14.29 -27.04
N ASN A 161 3.69 14.50 -26.34
CA ASN A 161 4.44 15.75 -26.34
C ASN A 161 5.70 15.70 -27.25
N GLU A 162 5.88 14.61 -28.01
CA GLU A 162 6.99 14.42 -28.95
C GLU A 162 6.55 14.41 -30.45
N GLU A 163 5.28 14.70 -30.75
CA GLU A 163 4.77 14.97 -32.11
C GLU A 163 4.53 16.47 -32.35
#